data_AF-A0A176RX89-F1
#
_entry.id   AF-A0A176RX89-F1
#
_cell.length_a   1.000
_cell.length_b   1.000
_cell.length_c   1.000
_cell.angle_alpha   90.00
_cell.angle_beta   90.00
_cell.angle_gamma   90.00
#
_symmetry.space_group_name_H-M   'P 1'
#
loop_
_entity.id
_entity.type
_entity.pdbx_description
1 polymer ?
#
loop_
_entity_poly.entity_id
_entity_poly.type
_entity_poly.pdbx_seq_one_letter_code
_entity_poly.pdbx_strand_id
1 'polypeptide(L)'
;MRRLPVYLMLDTSSSMHGEPLEAVKNGVQVLASTLRQDPYALETVFISVITFDSNAKQIVPLTDLVSFQPPDLQAQGITAMGAALRLVAQKIDEEFV
;
A
#
# COMPACT_ATOMS: atom_id res chain seq x y z
N MET A 1 8.34 -18.61 -12.08
CA MET A 1 7.22 -17.66 -11.95
C MET A 1 7.79 -16.26 -11.73
N ARG A 2 7.33 -15.25 -12.47
CA ARG A 2 7.71 -13.85 -12.23
C ARG A 2 6.69 -13.23 -11.29
N ARG A 3 7.14 -12.70 -10.14
CA ARG A 3 6.31 -11.89 -9.24
C ARG A 3 6.58 -10.41 -9.51
N LEU A 4 5.53 -9.60 -9.55
CA LEU A 4 5.59 -8.15 -9.66
C LEU A 4 5.14 -7.55 -8.31
N PRO A 5 6.09 -7.25 -7.41
CA PRO A 5 5.74 -6.64 -6.12
C PRO A 5 5.42 -5.16 -6.31
N VAL A 6 4.30 -4.73 -5.74
CA VAL A 6 3.82 -3.35 -5.73
C VAL A 6 3.71 -2.88 -4.29
N TYR A 7 4.49 -1.86 -3.92
CA TYR A 7 4.47 -1.26 -2.60
C TYR A 7 3.70 0.07 -2.66
N LEU A 8 2.52 0.11 -2.07
CA LEU A 8 1.71 1.32 -1.97
C LEU A 8 2.13 2.09 -0.71
N MET A 9 2.76 3.24 -0.91
CA MET A 9 3.08 4.18 0.17
C MET A 9 1.94 5.19 0.31
N LEU A 10 1.20 5.11 1.41
CA LEU A 10 0.01 5.93 1.64
C LEU A 10 0.26 6.91 2.79
N ASP A 11 0.14 8.20 2.51
CA ASP A 11 0.18 9.23 3.54
C ASP A 11 -1.08 9.15 4.40
N THR A 12 -0.91 9.02 5.71
CA THR A 12 -2.01 9.03 6.70
C THR A 12 -1.79 10.11 7.75
N SER A 13 -1.06 11.18 7.42
CA SER A 13 -0.88 12.35 8.25
C SER A 13 -2.18 13.13 8.47
N SER A 14 -2.23 13.99 9.49
CA SER A 14 -3.43 14.79 9.80
C SER A 14 -3.94 15.66 8.64
N SER A 15 -3.08 16.08 7.70
CA SER A 15 -3.51 16.84 6.50
C SER A 15 -4.35 16.01 5.53
N MET A 16 -4.31 14.69 5.63
CA MET A 16 -5.11 13.80 4.78
C MET A 16 -6.57 13.70 5.24
N HIS A 17 -6.91 14.22 6.42
CA HIS A 17 -8.24 14.08 6.99
C HIS A 17 -9.36 14.61 6.07
N GLY A 18 -10.46 13.86 5.96
CA GLY A 18 -11.60 14.20 5.12
C GLY A 18 -11.45 13.71 3.68
N GLU A 19 -11.68 14.60 2.72
CA GLU A 19 -11.73 14.27 1.29
C GLU A 19 -10.46 13.60 0.73
N PRO A 20 -9.23 14.03 1.08
CA PRO A 20 -8.02 13.41 0.55
C PRO A 20 -7.90 11.93 0.94
N LEU A 21 -8.21 11.58 2.18
CA LEU A 21 -8.17 10.20 2.67
C LEU A 21 -9.20 9.31 1.95
N GLU A 22 -10.42 9.80 1.77
CA GLU A 22 -11.47 9.06 1.07
C GLU A 22 -11.12 8.87 -0.42
N ALA A 23 -10.51 9.87 -1.06
CA ALA A 23 -9.99 9.74 -2.42
C ALA A 23 -8.90 8.66 -2.52
N VAL A 24 -7.99 8.58 -1.53
CA VAL A 24 -6.96 7.52 -1.46
C VAL A 24 -7.59 6.15 -1.26
N LYS A 25 -8.55 6.01 -0.33
CA LYS A 25 -9.27 4.74 -0.11
C LYS A 25 -9.96 4.25 -1.39
N ASN A 26 -10.66 5.15 -2.07
CA ASN A 26 -11.31 4.84 -3.34
C ASN A 26 -10.28 4.46 -4.42
N GLY A 27 -9.19 5.22 -4.55
CA GLY A 27 -8.11 4.92 -5.50
C GLY A 27 -7.51 3.52 -5.30
N VAL A 28 -7.27 3.10 -4.06
CA VAL A 28 -6.76 1.75 -3.74
C VAL A 28 -7.80 0.68 -4.11
N GLN A 29 -9.08 0.91 -3.82
CA GLN A 29 -10.16 -0.01 -4.22
C GLN A 29 -10.28 -0.17 -5.73
N VAL A 30 -10.23 0.95 -6.47
CA VAL A 30 -10.28 0.96 -7.93
C VAL A 30 -9.07 0.24 -8.51
N LEU A 31 -7.86 0.55 -8.04
CA LEU A 31 -6.62 -0.12 -8.47
C LEU A 31 -6.71 -1.64 -8.28
N ALA A 32 -7.11 -2.09 -7.09
CA ALA A 32 -7.24 -3.52 -6.80
C ALA A 32 -8.30 -4.18 -7.71
N SER A 33 -9.43 -3.50 -7.93
CA SER A 33 -10.51 -4.02 -8.78
C SER A 33 -10.12 -4.08 -10.25
N THR A 34 -9.42 -3.07 -10.76
CA THR A 34 -8.91 -3.03 -12.13
C THR A 34 -7.86 -4.12 -12.36
N LEU A 35 -6.92 -4.29 -11.44
CA LEU A 35 -5.90 -5.34 -11.57
C LEU A 35 -6.53 -6.73 -11.54
N ARG A 36 -7.61 -6.95 -10.76
CA ARG A 36 -8.31 -8.24 -10.74
C ARG A 36 -9.02 -8.58 -12.04
N GLN A 37 -9.27 -7.60 -12.91
CA GLN A 37 -9.84 -7.84 -14.23
C GLN A 37 -8.80 -8.30 -15.25
N ASP A 38 -7.51 -8.13 -14.95
CA ASP A 38 -6.41 -8.59 -15.79
C ASP A 38 -5.92 -9.97 -15.32
N PRO A 39 -6.13 -11.05 -16.11
CA PRO A 39 -5.67 -12.39 -15.78
C PRO A 39 -4.16 -12.49 -15.54
N TYR A 40 -3.37 -11.67 -16.24
CA TYR A 40 -1.92 -11.66 -16.06
C TYR A 40 -1.53 -11.03 -14.73
N ALA A 41 -2.21 -9.95 -14.33
CA ALA A 41 -1.98 -9.29 -13.05
C ALA A 41 -2.40 -10.18 -11.87
N LEU A 42 -3.50 -10.93 -12.01
CA LEU A 42 -3.95 -11.90 -10.98
C LEU A 42 -2.90 -12.94 -10.62
N GLU A 43 -2.12 -13.42 -11.59
CA GLU A 43 -1.09 -14.44 -11.35
C GLU A 43 0.26 -13.85 -10.89
N THR A 44 0.52 -12.58 -11.19
CA THR A 44 1.86 -12.00 -11.04
C THR A 44 1.96 -10.91 -9.97
N VAL A 45 0.89 -10.15 -9.70
CA VAL A 45 0.92 -8.99 -8.82
C VAL A 45 0.76 -9.37 -7.36
N PHE A 46 1.67 -8.83 -6.55
CA PHE A 46 1.57 -8.85 -5.09
C PHE A 46 1.57 -7.42 -4.57
N ILE A 47 0.67 -7.09 -3.66
CA ILE A 47 0.49 -5.74 -3.11
C ILE A 47 0.88 -5.74 -1.64
N SER A 48 1.75 -4.81 -1.27
CA SER A 48 2.09 -4.43 0.10
C SER A 48 1.62 -3.00 0.34
N VAL A 49 1.03 -2.73 1.52
CA VAL A 49 0.57 -1.38 1.88
C VAL A 49 1.35 -0.88 3.08
N ILE A 50 2.04 0.23 2.87
CA ILE A 50 2.80 0.93 3.90
C ILE A 50 2.14 2.29 4.12
N THR A 51 1.65 2.52 5.33
CA THR A 51 1.16 3.83 5.74
C THR A 51 2.24 4.60 6.47
N PHE A 52 2.17 5.92 6.38
CA PHE A 52 3.05 6.78 7.15
C PHE A 52 2.31 8.00 7.69
N ASP A 53 2.41 8.14 9.01
CA ASP A 53 2.04 9.32 9.77
C ASP A 53 3.29 9.84 10.51
N SER A 54 3.22 10.02 11.82
CA SER A 54 4.38 10.18 12.70
C SER A 54 5.34 8.98 12.64
N ASN A 55 4.85 7.79 12.26
CA ASN A 55 5.65 6.58 12.05
C ASN A 55 5.26 5.89 10.75
N ALA A 56 6.21 5.17 10.14
CA ALA A 56 5.93 4.31 8.99
C ALA A 56 5.62 2.88 9.44
N LYS A 57 4.58 2.27 8.87
CA LYS A 57 4.16 0.90 9.20
C LYS A 57 3.69 0.18 7.94
N GLN A 58 4.06 -1.08 7.81
CA GLN A 58 3.45 -1.98 6.85
C GLN A 58 2.17 -2.54 7.49
N ILE A 59 1.01 -2.15 6.94
CA ILE A 59 -0.29 -2.57 7.45
C ILE A 59 -0.88 -3.74 6.67
N VAL A 60 -0.39 -3.96 5.44
CA VAL A 60 -0.67 -5.16 4.65
C VAL A 60 0.67 -5.72 4.17
N PRO A 61 1.05 -6.96 4.54
CA PRO A 61 2.26 -7.60 4.03
C PRO A 61 2.17 -7.82 2.52
N LEU A 62 3.27 -8.17 1.86
CA LEU A 62 3.26 -8.50 0.42
C LEU A 62 2.30 -9.68 0.13
N THR A 63 1.09 -9.34 -0.32
CA THR A 63 -0.05 -10.25 -0.44
C THR A 63 -0.45 -10.40 -1.90
N ASP A 64 -0.79 -11.61 -2.34
CA ASP A 64 -1.30 -11.81 -3.70
C ASP A 64 -2.60 -11.03 -3.95
N LEU A 65 -2.81 -10.61 -5.20
CA LEU A 65 -3.95 -9.77 -5.58
C LEU A 65 -5.32 -10.40 -5.28
N VAL A 66 -5.41 -11.73 -5.28
CA VAL A 66 -6.64 -12.47 -4.98
C VAL A 66 -7.01 -12.33 -3.51
N SER A 67 -6.03 -12.42 -2.62
CA SER A 67 -6.19 -12.33 -1.16
C SER A 67 -6.17 -10.91 -0.62
N PHE A 68 -5.66 -9.95 -1.41
CA PHE A 68 -5.54 -8.55 -0.99
C PHE A 68 -6.91 -7.94 -0.64
N GLN A 69 -7.03 -7.32 0.53
CA GLN A 69 -8.18 -6.50 0.90
C GLN A 69 -7.71 -5.08 1.22
N PRO A 70 -8.30 -4.03 0.62
CA PRO A 70 -7.97 -2.66 0.95
C PRO A 70 -8.16 -2.40 2.45
N PRO A 71 -7.13 -1.93 3.17
CA PRO A 71 -7.25 -1.69 4.59
C PRO A 71 -8.08 -0.43 4.86
N ASP A 72 -8.66 -0.33 6.06
CA ASP A 72 -9.19 0.94 6.52
C ASP A 72 -8.04 1.88 6.89
N LEU A 73 -8.14 3.13 6.44
CA LEU A 73 -7.12 4.15 6.63
C LEU A 73 -7.67 5.24 7.55
N GLN A 74 -6.83 5.73 8.46
CA GLN A 74 -7.18 6.79 9.40
C GLN A 74 -6.08 7.85 9.38
N ALA A 75 -6.47 9.11 9.22
CA ALA A 75 -5.54 10.23 9.20
C ALA A 75 -5.23 10.71 10.64
N GLN A 76 -3.95 10.73 11.00
CA GLN A 76 -3.45 11.15 12.31
C GLN A 76 -1.99 11.59 12.23
N GLY A 77 -1.48 12.27 13.26
CA GLY A 77 -0.04 12.57 13.36
C GLY A 77 0.52 13.49 12.28
N ILE A 78 1.85 13.46 12.13
CA ILE A 78 2.60 14.29 11.16
C ILE A 78 3.02 13.47 9.94
N THR A 79 3.92 13.97 9.08
CA THR A 79 4.36 13.30 7.85
C THR A 79 5.81 12.82 7.96
N ALA A 80 6.04 11.55 8.29
CA ALA A 80 7.37 10.95 8.40
C ALA A 80 7.80 10.21 7.12
N MET A 81 7.80 10.91 5.97
CA MET A 81 8.09 10.31 4.66
C MET A 81 9.46 9.62 4.59
N GLY A 82 10.49 10.17 5.23
CA GLY A 82 11.83 9.56 5.25
C GLY A 82 11.87 8.21 5.97
N ALA A 83 11.02 8.01 7.00
CA ALA A 83 10.87 6.71 7.65
C ALA A 83 10.15 5.72 6.74
N ALA A 84 9.15 6.20 5.98
CA ALA A 84 8.40 5.37 5.03
C ALA A 84 9.30 4.82 3.91
N LEU A 85 10.14 5.66 3.31
CA LEU A 85 11.08 5.23 2.28
C LEU A 85 12.08 4.19 2.78
N ARG A 86 12.62 4.38 4.00
CA ARG A 86 13.51 3.39 4.63
C ARG A 86 12.81 2.06 4.87
N LEU A 87 11.56 2.09 5.35
CA LEU A 87 10.77 0.88 5.58
C LEU A 87 10.48 0.14 4.26
N VAL A 88 10.14 0.86 3.19
CA VAL A 88 9.93 0.26 1.86
C VAL A 88 11.20 -0.42 1.36
N ALA A 89 12.35 0.26 1.44
CA ALA A 89 13.62 -0.33 1.04
C ALA A 89 13.93 -1.61 1.82
N GLN A 90 13.76 -1.57 3.15
CA GLN A 90 13.91 -2.75 4.00
C GLN A 90 12.95 -3.89 3.60
N LYS A 91 11.68 -3.58 3.31
CA LYS A 91 10.69 -4.60 2.94
C LYS A 91 10.95 -5.22 1.58
N ILE A 92 11.42 -4.43 0.62
CA ILE A 92 11.89 -4.95 -0.67
C ILE A 92 13.01 -5.97 -0.45
N ASP A 93 13.99 -5.64 0.39
CA ASP A 93 15.12 -6.53 0.70
C ASP A 93 14.71 -7.78 1.51
N GLU A 94 13.64 -7.71 2.31
CA GLU A 94 13.15 -8.87 3.10
C GLU A 94 12.24 -9.81 2.29
N GLU A 95 11.38 -9.24 1.43
CA GLU A 95 10.27 -9.96 0.79
C GLU A 95 10.56 -10.34 -0.67
N PHE A 96 11.55 -9.71 -1.30
CA PHE A 96 11.84 -9.85 -2.73
C PHE A 96 13.28 -10.28 -3.04
N VAL A 97 13.84 -11.17 -2.22
CA VAL A 97 15.15 -11.83 -2.45
C VAL A 97 14.99 -13.27 -2.91
#